data_AF-A0A0G0XLV9-F1
#
_entry.id   AF-A0A0G0XLV9-F1
#
_cell.length_a   1.000
_cell.length_b   1.000
_cell.length_c   1.000
_cell.angle_alpha   90.00
_cell.angle_beta   90.00
_cell.angle_gamma   90.00
#
_symmetry.space_group_name_H-M   'P 1'
#
loop_
_entity.id
_entity.type
_entity.pdbx_description
1 polymer ?
#
loop_
_entity_poly.entity_id
_entity_poly.type
_entity_poly.pdbx_seq_one_letter_code
_entity_poly.pdbx_strand_id
1 'polypeptide(L)'
;MSARGAHTAPRLISNFFPPVILWARWAELHPPHFQPITDVARSGASINSIWTDLDTNASGGAVVTVLSTTLKSTSVPGDTIPSITDTMEAGTANYGLCIASVSQTTGTYTKVSPYNGATCVDGAVNMVGLVDGTSRAILNSNAAAITGGRSQIRVNAAISGVTPAHPDYTDTLTFIATGTF
;
A
#
# COMPACT_ATOMS: atom_id res chain seq x y z
N MET A 1 28.32 -13.58 -65.44
CA MET A 1 27.32 -12.51 -65.62
C MET A 1 26.08 -12.85 -64.80
N SER A 2 25.62 -11.84 -64.05
CA SER A 2 24.31 -11.72 -63.40
C SER A 2 24.04 -12.48 -62.08
N ALA A 3 23.63 -11.67 -61.11
CA ALA A 3 23.32 -11.93 -59.72
C ALA A 3 21.80 -12.02 -59.46
N ARG A 4 21.44 -12.49 -58.25
CA ARG A 4 20.24 -12.21 -57.40
C ARG A 4 19.86 -13.51 -56.65
N GLY A 5 19.53 -13.52 -55.37
CA GLY A 5 19.36 -12.47 -54.37
C GLY A 5 19.11 -13.14 -53.01
N ALA A 6 19.54 -12.48 -51.94
CA ALA A 6 19.31 -12.89 -50.57
C ALA A 6 17.84 -12.70 -50.17
N HIS A 7 17.27 -13.67 -49.45
CA HIS A 7 16.06 -13.48 -48.66
C HIS A 7 16.30 -14.06 -47.27
N THR A 8 16.75 -13.20 -46.36
CA THR A 8 16.87 -13.46 -44.93
C THR A 8 15.46 -13.42 -44.33
N ALA A 9 15.00 -14.54 -43.78
CA ALA A 9 13.72 -14.59 -43.05
C ALA A 9 13.83 -13.81 -41.72
N PRO A 10 12.81 -13.02 -41.33
CA PRO A 10 12.80 -12.34 -40.03
C PRO A 10 12.12 -13.18 -38.93
N ARG A 11 12.70 -13.03 -37.72
CA ARG A 11 12.06 -12.95 -36.39
C ARG A 11 11.25 -14.14 -35.83
N LEU A 12 11.67 -14.57 -34.63
CA LEU A 12 10.94 -14.28 -33.38
C LEU A 12 11.88 -14.58 -32.19
N ILE A 13 12.50 -13.53 -31.63
CA ILE A 13 13.09 -13.61 -30.29
C ILE A 13 11.91 -13.52 -29.33
N SER A 14 11.50 -14.65 -28.78
CA SER A 14 10.57 -14.71 -27.66
C SER A 14 11.30 -14.27 -26.39
N ASN A 15 11.45 -12.96 -26.19
CA ASN A 15 11.78 -12.41 -24.88
C ASN A 15 10.53 -12.49 -24.02
N PHE A 16 10.32 -13.66 -23.40
CA PHE A 16 9.46 -13.80 -22.23
C PHE A 16 10.10 -13.00 -21.09
N PHE A 17 9.67 -11.75 -20.90
CA PHE A 17 9.97 -11.02 -19.68
C PHE A 17 9.12 -11.63 -18.56
N PRO A 18 9.70 -12.13 -17.45
CA PRO A 18 8.90 -12.63 -16.34
C PRO A 18 8.05 -11.49 -15.75
N PRO A 19 6.84 -11.79 -15.26
CA PRO A 19 5.94 -10.78 -14.70
C PRO A 19 6.48 -10.18 -13.39
N VAL A 20 6.14 -8.93 -13.11
CA VAL A 20 6.17 -8.39 -11.74
C VAL A 20 5.15 -9.19 -10.94
N ILE A 21 5.61 -10.02 -10.02
CA ILE A 21 4.72 -10.80 -9.16
C ILE A 21 4.59 -10.04 -7.83
N LEU A 22 3.53 -9.23 -7.72
CA LEU A 22 3.10 -8.69 -6.44
C LEU A 22 2.12 -9.67 -5.80
N TRP A 23 2.58 -10.40 -4.79
CA TRP A 23 1.66 -11.09 -3.89
C TRP A 23 1.24 -10.10 -2.81
N ALA A 24 0.10 -9.45 -2.99
CA ALA A 24 -0.63 -8.87 -1.87
C ALA A 24 -1.51 -9.99 -1.32
N ARG A 25 -1.25 -10.48 -0.11
CA ARG A 25 -2.25 -11.29 0.59
C ARG A 25 -3.39 -10.35 0.97
N TRP A 26 -4.46 -10.43 0.18
CA TRP A 26 -5.70 -9.72 0.38
C TRP A 26 -6.27 -10.06 1.75
N ALA A 27 -6.76 -9.04 2.41
CA ALA A 27 -7.26 -9.11 3.74
C ALA A 27 -8.63 -8.44 3.70
N GLU A 28 -9.70 -9.24 3.76
CA GLU A 28 -11.08 -8.77 3.73
C GLU A 28 -11.32 -7.93 4.99
N LEU A 29 -11.38 -6.61 4.83
CA LEU A 29 -11.62 -5.68 5.93
C LEU A 29 -13.04 -5.90 6.48
N HIS A 30 -13.14 -6.72 7.51
CA HIS A 30 -14.36 -6.86 8.29
C HIS A 30 -14.47 -5.69 9.28
N PRO A 31 -15.70 -5.29 9.64
CA PRO A 31 -15.97 -4.09 10.42
C PRO A 31 -15.10 -4.00 11.69
N PRO A 32 -14.35 -2.91 11.89
CA PRO A 32 -13.68 -2.65 13.16
C PRO A 32 -14.72 -2.58 14.29
N HIS A 33 -14.53 -3.41 15.31
CA HIS A 33 -15.37 -3.41 16.51
C HIS A 33 -14.99 -2.20 17.38
N PHE A 34 -15.50 -1.02 17.02
CA PHE A 34 -15.26 0.21 17.77
C PHE A 34 -15.99 0.18 19.11
N GLN A 35 -15.23 0.08 20.21
CA GLN A 35 -15.69 0.36 21.58
C GLN A 35 -15.40 1.84 21.93
N PRO A 36 -16.08 2.46 22.90
CA PRO A 36 -16.20 3.92 22.97
C PRO A 36 -14.90 4.66 23.29
N ILE A 37 -14.64 5.71 22.49
CA ILE A 37 -13.93 6.99 22.74
C ILE A 37 -12.50 6.98 23.34
N THR A 38 -11.91 5.84 23.69
CA THR A 38 -10.59 5.79 24.34
C THR A 38 -9.49 5.11 23.53
N ASP A 39 -9.80 4.56 22.35
CA ASP A 39 -8.85 3.73 21.60
C ASP A 39 -8.64 4.19 20.16
N VAL A 40 -7.38 4.12 19.71
CA VAL A 40 -7.04 4.06 18.28
C VAL A 40 -7.26 2.62 17.84
N ALA A 41 -8.31 2.38 17.05
CA ALA A 41 -8.61 1.05 16.59
C ALA A 41 -7.69 0.67 15.42
N ARG A 42 -7.25 -0.57 15.47
CA ARG A 42 -6.83 -1.29 14.26
C ARG A 42 -8.07 -1.92 13.65
N SER A 43 -7.97 -2.43 12.42
CA SER A 43 -8.97 -3.39 11.95
C SER A 43 -9.18 -4.44 13.05
N GLY A 44 -10.34 -4.39 13.71
CA GLY A 44 -10.68 -5.24 14.86
C GLY A 44 -10.98 -6.69 14.47
N ALA A 45 -10.67 -7.08 13.22
CA ALA A 45 -10.92 -8.40 12.67
C ALA A 45 -9.64 -8.95 12.02
N SER A 46 -8.92 -9.84 12.71
CA SER A 46 -7.86 -10.75 12.22
C SER A 46 -6.68 -10.20 11.40
N ILE A 47 -6.69 -8.95 10.95
CA ILE A 47 -5.73 -8.37 10.01
C ILE A 47 -5.00 -7.23 10.70
N ASN A 48 -3.89 -7.60 11.34
CA ASN A 48 -3.04 -6.63 12.02
C ASN A 48 -2.15 -5.84 11.05
N SER A 49 -1.95 -6.33 9.83
CA SER A 49 -1.08 -5.72 8.81
C SER A 49 -1.36 -6.29 7.42
N ILE A 50 -1.06 -5.49 6.41
CA ILE A 50 -0.95 -5.88 5.00
C ILE A 50 0.53 -6.15 4.73
N TRP A 51 0.84 -7.29 4.11
CA TRP A 51 2.20 -7.63 3.71
C TRP A 51 2.31 -7.58 2.18
N THR A 52 3.37 -6.96 1.68
CA THR A 52 3.71 -6.98 0.26
C THR A 52 5.02 -7.72 0.07
N ASP A 53 5.04 -8.66 -0.87
CA ASP A 53 6.27 -9.27 -1.39
C ASP A 53 6.52 -8.76 -2.82
N LEU A 54 7.75 -8.30 -3.09
CA LEU A 54 8.16 -7.69 -4.35
C LEU A 54 9.49 -8.28 -4.83
N ASP A 55 9.42 -8.93 -5.99
CA ASP A 55 10.55 -9.41 -6.77
C ASP A 55 10.43 -8.82 -8.18
N THR A 56 11.51 -8.21 -8.69
CA THR A 56 11.51 -7.65 -10.05
C THR A 56 12.90 -7.64 -10.67
N ASN A 57 12.97 -8.00 -11.95
CA ASN A 57 14.15 -7.87 -12.80
C ASN A 57 14.10 -6.61 -13.70
N ALA A 58 13.14 -5.71 -13.46
CA ALA A 58 12.99 -4.46 -14.19
C ALA A 58 14.22 -3.57 -14.01
N SER A 59 14.84 -3.15 -15.13
CA SER A 59 16.10 -2.40 -15.11
C SER A 59 15.94 -1.01 -14.49
N GLY A 60 14.78 -0.39 -14.71
CA GLY A 60 14.34 0.86 -14.07
C GLY A 60 13.59 0.64 -12.76
N GLY A 61 13.66 -0.56 -12.18
CA GLY A 61 13.08 -0.90 -10.89
C GLY A 61 11.55 -0.98 -10.86
N ALA A 62 10.99 -0.90 -9.66
CA ALA A 62 9.56 -0.92 -9.40
C ALA A 62 9.13 0.06 -8.31
N VAL A 63 7.91 0.57 -8.44
CA VAL A 63 7.24 1.42 -7.45
C VAL A 63 5.94 0.76 -7.05
N VAL A 64 5.68 0.71 -5.74
CA VAL A 64 4.37 0.32 -5.20
C VAL A 64 3.61 1.58 -4.83
N THR A 65 2.43 1.75 -5.42
CA THR A 65 1.50 2.82 -5.06
C THR A 65 0.25 2.27 -4.38
N VAL A 66 -0.47 3.15 -3.69
CA VAL A 66 -1.76 2.87 -3.08
C VAL A 66 -2.78 3.95 -3.44
N LEU A 67 -4.04 3.56 -3.53
CA LEU A 67 -5.20 4.45 -3.59
C LEU A 67 -6.33 3.89 -2.71
N SER A 68 -7.20 4.77 -2.24
CA SER A 68 -8.30 4.50 -1.31
C SER A 68 -9.63 5.00 -1.89
N THR A 69 -10.72 4.35 -1.50
CA THR A 69 -12.09 4.78 -1.79
C THR A 69 -12.70 5.66 -0.69
N THR A 70 -11.90 6.08 0.30
CA THR A 70 -12.28 6.74 1.56
C THR A 70 -12.92 5.79 2.57
N LEU A 71 -12.48 5.89 3.84
CA LEU A 71 -13.07 5.18 4.97
C LEU A 71 -14.41 5.80 5.35
N LYS A 72 -15.49 5.04 5.19
CA LYS A 72 -16.87 5.53 5.37
C LYS A 72 -17.80 4.48 5.94
N SER A 73 -18.81 4.91 6.70
CA SER A 73 -19.86 4.01 7.21
C SER A 73 -20.74 3.49 6.06
N THR A 74 -21.11 2.22 6.12
CA THR A 74 -22.06 1.63 5.16
C THR A 74 -23.53 1.88 5.51
N SER A 75 -23.83 2.18 6.77
CA SER A 75 -25.17 2.35 7.34
C SER A 75 -25.55 3.81 7.51
N VAL A 76 -24.58 4.73 7.62
CA VAL A 76 -24.81 6.17 7.70
C VAL A 76 -24.13 6.88 6.52
N PRO A 77 -24.88 7.17 5.44
CA PRO A 77 -24.32 7.85 4.27
C PRO A 77 -23.70 9.21 4.60
N GLY A 78 -22.49 9.44 4.11
CA GLY A 78 -21.76 10.69 4.29
C GLY A 78 -20.91 10.74 5.56
N ASP A 79 -21.07 9.79 6.49
CA ASP A 79 -20.17 9.66 7.62
C ASP A 79 -18.85 9.03 7.17
N THR A 80 -17.77 9.80 7.29
CA THR A 80 -16.43 9.43 6.86
C THR A 80 -15.41 9.75 7.94
N ILE A 81 -14.35 8.94 8.00
CA ILE A 81 -13.16 9.27 8.78
C ILE A 81 -12.16 9.88 7.79
N PRO A 82 -11.78 11.16 7.92
CA PRO A 82 -10.88 11.80 6.98
C PRO A 82 -9.49 11.18 7.04
N SER A 83 -8.82 11.09 5.89
CA SER A 83 -7.42 10.67 5.83
C SER A 83 -6.49 11.87 5.80
N ILE A 84 -5.59 11.95 6.78
CA ILE A 84 -4.67 13.07 6.95
C ILE A 84 -3.28 12.52 7.30
N THR A 85 -2.23 13.14 6.79
CA THR A 85 -0.86 12.84 7.24
C THR A 85 -0.64 13.49 8.60
N ASP A 86 -0.77 12.72 9.68
CA ASP A 86 -0.52 13.19 11.05
C ASP A 86 -0.23 12.04 12.01
N THR A 87 0.13 12.35 13.24
CA THR A 87 0.19 11.38 14.34
C THR A 87 -1.24 11.01 14.78
N MET A 88 -1.48 9.72 14.96
CA MET A 88 -2.74 9.22 15.50
C MET A 88 -2.93 9.73 16.93
N GLU A 89 -4.17 10.10 17.24
CA GLU A 89 -4.57 10.55 18.57
C GLU A 89 -5.99 10.02 18.84
N ALA A 90 -6.23 9.50 20.04
CA ALA A 90 -7.55 9.03 20.42
C ALA A 90 -8.53 10.21 20.53
N GLY A 91 -9.74 10.05 19.98
CA GLY A 91 -10.74 11.12 19.96
C GLY A 91 -10.57 12.15 18.84
N THR A 92 -9.50 12.07 18.04
CA THR A 92 -9.30 12.88 16.83
C THR A 92 -9.52 12.00 15.61
N ALA A 93 -10.48 12.37 14.76
CA ALA A 93 -10.77 11.58 13.56
C ALA A 93 -9.58 11.60 12.60
N ASN A 94 -9.00 10.44 12.34
CA ASN A 94 -7.89 10.29 11.40
C ASN A 94 -7.84 8.87 10.84
N TYR A 95 -7.38 8.73 9.61
CA TYR A 95 -7.22 7.47 8.90
C TYR A 95 -5.97 7.52 8.03
N GLY A 96 -5.20 6.44 7.98
CA GLY A 96 -4.09 6.37 7.05
C GLY A 96 -3.25 5.12 7.18
N LEU A 97 -2.11 5.14 6.48
CA LEU A 97 -1.17 4.03 6.46
C LEU A 97 0.14 4.40 7.14
N CYS A 98 0.71 3.46 7.89
CA CYS A 98 2.11 3.52 8.28
C CYS A 98 2.84 2.24 7.84
N ILE A 99 4.09 2.38 7.40
CA ILE A 99 4.90 1.23 6.98
C ILE A 99 5.81 0.87 8.14
N ALA A 100 5.56 -0.29 8.76
CA ALA A 100 6.28 -0.72 9.95
C ALA A 100 7.69 -1.19 9.60
N SER A 101 7.81 -2.06 8.61
CA SER A 101 9.09 -2.65 8.20
C SER A 101 9.23 -2.71 6.68
N VAL A 102 10.47 -2.64 6.23
CA VAL A 102 10.89 -2.92 4.85
C VAL A 102 12.18 -3.73 4.95
N SER A 103 12.26 -4.83 4.20
CA SER A 103 13.44 -5.68 4.09
C SER A 103 13.62 -6.13 2.64
N GLN A 104 14.85 -6.49 2.27
CA GLN A 104 15.17 -7.03 0.95
C GLN A 104 16.37 -7.98 1.03
N THR A 105 16.49 -8.87 0.05
CA THR A 105 17.68 -9.73 -0.09
C THR A 105 18.75 -9.05 -0.94
N THR A 106 18.36 -8.47 -2.07
CA THR A 106 19.27 -7.72 -2.97
C THR A 106 18.60 -6.45 -3.50
N GLY A 107 19.43 -5.49 -3.91
CA GLY A 107 18.99 -4.18 -4.38
C GLY A 107 18.55 -3.26 -3.25
N THR A 108 17.85 -2.19 -3.60
CA THR A 108 17.34 -1.19 -2.63
C THR A 108 15.83 -1.29 -2.58
N TYR A 109 15.25 -1.39 -1.39
CA TYR A 109 13.81 -1.27 -1.21
C TYR A 109 13.53 -0.31 -0.05
N THR A 110 12.80 0.76 -0.33
CA THR A 110 12.66 1.88 0.63
C THR A 110 11.24 2.39 0.70
N LYS A 111 10.88 2.90 1.88
CA LYS A 111 9.65 3.66 2.12
C LYS A 111 9.73 5.02 1.41
N VAL A 112 8.60 5.49 0.90
CA VAL A 112 8.48 6.82 0.27
C VAL A 112 7.85 7.81 1.26
N SER A 113 8.24 9.09 1.20
CA SER A 113 7.60 10.14 2.03
C SER A 113 6.13 10.35 1.66
N PRO A 114 5.22 10.56 2.63
CA PRO A 114 5.43 10.74 4.08
C PRO A 114 5.56 9.45 4.90
N TYR A 115 5.46 8.28 4.27
CA TYR A 115 5.46 6.97 4.92
C TYR A 115 6.86 6.49 5.40
N ASN A 116 7.91 7.31 5.22
CA ASN A 116 9.31 6.97 5.46
C ASN A 116 9.88 7.45 6.81
N GLY A 117 9.28 8.46 7.45
CA GLY A 117 9.84 9.13 8.63
C GLY A 117 9.06 8.92 9.94
N ALA A 118 8.01 8.10 9.91
CA ALA A 118 6.99 8.04 10.94
C ALA A 118 7.18 6.90 11.95
N THR A 119 6.86 7.17 13.22
CA THR A 119 6.61 6.12 14.23
C THR A 119 5.53 5.18 13.71
N CYS A 120 5.84 3.89 13.58
CA CYS A 120 4.88 2.86 13.15
C CYS A 120 5.04 1.62 14.01
N VAL A 121 4.42 1.66 15.19
CA VAL A 121 4.57 0.68 16.27
C VAL A 121 3.21 0.16 16.73
N ASP A 122 3.22 -0.59 17.83
CA ASP A 122 2.01 -0.99 18.52
C ASP A 122 1.41 0.13 19.37
N GLY A 123 0.10 0.38 19.19
CA GLY A 123 -0.65 1.41 19.90
C GLY A 123 -1.08 2.63 19.06
N ALA A 124 -1.49 3.67 19.78
CA ALA A 124 -2.17 4.87 19.30
C ALA A 124 -1.26 5.99 18.81
N VAL A 125 0.06 5.76 18.67
CA VAL A 125 1.08 6.82 18.45
C VAL A 125 1.66 6.80 17.04
N ASN A 126 1.03 6.07 16.13
CA ASN A 126 1.55 5.92 14.78
C ASN A 126 1.42 7.24 14.03
N MET A 127 2.46 7.66 13.32
CA MET A 127 2.32 8.69 12.32
C MET A 127 1.92 8.03 11.01
N VAL A 128 0.77 8.43 10.49
CA VAL A 128 0.19 7.88 9.27
C VAL A 128 0.44 8.83 8.11
N GLY A 129 0.63 8.26 6.92
CA GLY A 129 0.53 9.00 5.68
C GLY A 129 -0.89 8.89 5.12
N LEU A 130 -1.35 9.98 4.51
CA LEU A 130 -2.69 10.05 3.94
C LEU A 130 -2.91 9.02 2.82
N VAL A 131 -4.14 8.54 2.66
CA VAL A 131 -4.60 7.74 1.52
C VAL A 131 -5.93 8.28 1.03
N ASP A 132 -6.04 8.45 -0.28
CA ASP A 132 -7.20 9.04 -0.93
C ASP A 132 -7.37 8.47 -2.34
N GLY A 133 -8.27 9.05 -3.13
CA GLY A 133 -8.47 8.67 -4.53
C GLY A 133 -7.27 8.97 -5.45
N THR A 134 -6.18 9.55 -4.94
CA THR A 134 -4.96 9.81 -5.71
C THR A 134 -3.97 8.66 -5.50
N SER A 135 -3.37 8.17 -6.59
CA SER A 135 -2.30 7.17 -6.51
C SER A 135 -1.08 7.76 -5.80
N ARG A 136 -0.66 7.14 -4.69
CA ARG A 136 0.46 7.60 -3.86
C ARG A 136 1.52 6.52 -3.76
N ALA A 137 2.77 6.85 -4.11
CA ALA A 137 3.88 5.94 -3.93
C ALA A 137 4.17 5.74 -2.45
N ILE A 138 4.25 4.47 -2.03
CA ILE A 138 4.52 4.07 -0.65
C ILE A 138 5.85 3.33 -0.52
N LEU A 139 6.26 2.61 -1.56
CA LEU A 139 7.49 1.83 -1.61
C LEU A 139 8.15 1.98 -2.98
N ASN A 140 9.48 1.98 -3.01
CA ASN A 140 10.25 2.17 -4.24
C ASN A 140 11.53 1.32 -4.21
N SER A 141 11.88 0.72 -5.35
CA SER A 141 13.10 -0.05 -5.54
C SER A 141 14.33 0.77 -6.00
N ASN A 142 14.17 2.09 -6.05
CA ASN A 142 15.18 3.08 -6.40
C ASN A 142 15.86 2.84 -7.77
N ALA A 143 15.03 2.68 -8.80
CA ALA A 143 15.47 2.52 -10.19
C ALA A 143 16.44 1.34 -10.44
N ALA A 144 16.28 0.25 -9.69
CA ALA A 144 17.04 -0.97 -9.88
C ALA A 144 16.18 -2.22 -9.61
N ALA A 145 16.59 -3.33 -10.22
CA ALA A 145 16.05 -4.66 -9.92
C ALA A 145 16.23 -5.02 -8.43
N ILE A 146 15.28 -5.78 -7.88
CA ILE A 146 15.33 -6.24 -6.49
C ILE A 146 14.91 -7.70 -6.37
N THR A 147 15.42 -8.36 -5.32
CA THR A 147 14.99 -9.70 -4.93
C THR A 147 14.69 -9.77 -3.45
N GLY A 148 13.61 -10.48 -3.09
CA GLY A 148 13.15 -10.72 -1.74
C GLY A 148 12.68 -9.45 -1.03
N GLY A 149 12.12 -8.47 -1.75
CA GLY A 149 11.55 -7.27 -1.15
C GLY A 149 10.31 -7.63 -0.34
N ARG A 150 10.26 -7.25 0.93
CA ARG A 150 9.09 -7.44 1.80
C ARG A 150 8.80 -6.17 2.57
N SER A 151 7.52 -5.83 2.71
CA SER A 151 7.09 -4.72 3.57
C SER A 151 5.88 -5.10 4.42
N GLN A 152 5.83 -4.52 5.61
CA GLN A 152 4.67 -4.57 6.50
C GLN A 152 4.01 -3.20 6.53
N ILE A 153 2.75 -3.17 6.11
CA ILE A 153 1.92 -1.98 6.06
C ILE A 153 0.84 -2.13 7.12
N ARG A 154 0.63 -1.08 7.91
CA ARG A 154 -0.41 -1.02 8.93
C ARG A 154 -1.44 0.02 8.53
N VAL A 155 -2.69 -0.32 8.77
CA VAL A 155 -3.84 0.56 8.59
C VAL A 155 -4.26 1.03 9.96
N ASN A 156 -4.35 2.34 10.14
CA ASN A 156 -4.66 2.97 11.41
C ASN A 156 -5.88 3.88 11.22
N ALA A 157 -6.84 3.79 12.14
CA ALA A 157 -8.00 4.67 12.17
C ALA A 157 -8.30 5.09 13.62
N ALA A 158 -8.71 6.33 13.78
CA ALA A 158 -9.21 6.91 15.02
C ALA A 158 -10.50 7.63 14.71
N ILE A 159 -11.44 7.58 15.65
CA ILE A 159 -12.73 8.24 15.54
C ILE A 159 -12.71 9.51 16.38
N SER A 160 -13.50 10.49 15.94
CA SER A 160 -13.84 11.69 16.70
C SER A 160 -14.43 11.34 18.07
N GLY A 161 -14.03 12.09 19.10
CA GLY A 161 -14.59 12.00 20.45
C GLY A 161 -15.99 12.61 20.58
N VAL A 162 -16.47 13.32 19.56
CA VAL A 162 -17.76 14.04 19.59
C VAL A 162 -18.76 13.55 18.54
N THR A 163 -18.29 12.90 17.48
CA THR A 163 -19.15 12.31 16.45
C THR A 163 -19.48 10.87 16.86
N PRO A 164 -20.77 10.44 16.86
CA PRO A 164 -21.11 9.05 17.11
C PRO A 164 -20.33 8.10 16.18
N ALA A 165 -19.65 7.12 16.77
CA ALA A 165 -18.94 6.09 16.02
C ALA A 165 -19.90 5.03 15.48
N HIS A 166 -19.65 4.57 14.26
CA HIS A 166 -20.32 3.42 13.67
C HIS A 166 -19.40 2.20 13.57
N PRO A 167 -19.91 0.97 13.75
CA PRO A 167 -19.07 -0.23 13.68
C PRO A 167 -18.71 -0.63 12.24
N ASP A 168 -19.32 -0.01 11.24
CA ASP A 168 -19.34 -0.46 9.85
C ASP A 168 -18.60 0.47 8.89
N TYR A 169 -17.56 1.14 9.38
CA TYR A 169 -16.63 1.85 8.50
C TYR A 169 -15.88 0.85 7.62
N THR A 170 -15.92 1.08 6.31
CA THR A 170 -15.25 0.25 5.31
C THR A 170 -14.48 1.14 4.33
N ASP A 171 -13.36 0.62 3.84
CA ASP A 171 -12.58 1.21 2.75
C ASP A 171 -12.02 0.09 1.86
N THR A 172 -11.82 0.40 0.58
CA THR A 172 -11.09 -0.45 -0.37
C THR A 172 -9.75 0.20 -0.68
N LEU A 173 -8.67 -0.47 -0.27
CA LEU A 173 -7.30 -0.09 -0.63
C LEU A 173 -6.83 -0.89 -1.83
N THR A 174 -6.37 -0.21 -2.88
CA THR A 174 -5.78 -0.85 -4.06
C THR A 174 -4.29 -0.57 -4.11
N PHE A 175 -3.48 -1.63 -4.09
CA PHE A 175 -2.03 -1.56 -4.22
C PHE A 175 -1.63 -1.93 -5.64
N ILE A 176 -0.76 -1.12 -6.23
CA ILE A 176 -0.30 -1.30 -7.62
C ILE A 176 1.22 -1.34 -7.60
N ALA A 177 1.82 -2.42 -8.09
CA ALA A 177 3.26 -2.49 -8.35
C ALA A 177 3.53 -2.27 -9.84
N THR A 178 4.31 -1.24 -10.17
CA THR A 178 4.68 -0.90 -11.54
C THR A 178 6.17 -1.07 -11.71
N GLY A 179 6.59 -1.94 -12.63
CA GLY A 179 7.99 -2.10 -13.03
C GLY A 179 8.32 -1.34 -14.32
N THR A 180 9.56 -0.83 -14.43
CA THR A 180 10.07 -0.13 -15.62
C THR A 180 11.19 -0.95 -16.26
N PHE A 181 10.97 -1.45 -17.48
CA PHE A 181 11.89 -2.39 -18.17
C PHE A 181 12.81 -1.71 -19.18
#